data_AF-A0A9X3Z3A7-F1
#
_entry.id   AF-A0A9X3Z3A7-F1
#
_cell.length_a   1.000
_cell.length_b   1.000
_cell.length_c   1.000
_cell.angle_alpha   90.00
_cell.angle_beta   90.00
_cell.angle_gamma   90.00
#
_symmetry.space_group_name_H-M   'P 1'
#
loop_
_entity.id
_entity.type
_entity.pdbx_description
1 polymer ?
#
loop_
_entity_poly.entity_id
_entity_poly.type
_entity_poly.pdbx_seq_one_letter_code
_entity_poly.pdbx_strand_id
1 'polypeptide(L)' 'MNVLKNVKMVLLRGDRSQKQVADEIGIPVSTYAMIEAGHRFPRKELQLKLARYFGVTVDELFFGEKGHETRTKPA' A
#
# COMPACT_ATOMS: atom_id res chain seq x y z
N MET A 1 -18.03 -3.57 -6.86
CA MET A 1 -17.42 -3.64 -5.51
C MET A 1 -16.56 -2.40 -5.32
N ASN A 2 -16.94 -1.51 -4.40
CA ASN A 2 -16.15 -0.32 -4.08
C ASN A 2 -14.98 -0.77 -3.19
N VAL A 3 -13.77 -0.79 -3.74
CA VAL A 3 -12.57 -1.13 -2.97
C VAL A 3 -12.02 0.15 -2.37
N LEU A 4 -11.72 0.15 -1.07
CA LEU A 4 -11.17 1.30 -0.38
C LEU A 4 -9.71 1.52 -0.79
N LYS A 5 -9.42 2.70 -1.34
CA LYS A 5 -8.07 3.15 -1.71
C LYS A 5 -7.17 3.21 -0.47
N ASN A 6 -5.89 2.87 -0.60
CA ASN A 6 -4.91 3.07 0.45
C ASN A 6 -4.52 4.56 0.53
N VAL A 7 -5.34 5.34 1.24
CA VAL A 7 -5.21 6.81 1.37
C VAL A 7 -3.82 7.21 1.91
N LYS A 8 -3.26 6.43 2.85
CA LYS A 8 -1.92 6.72 3.40
C LYS A 8 -0.85 6.66 2.30
N MET A 9 -0.89 5.67 1.43
CA MET A 9 0.02 5.60 0.27
C MET A 9 -0.17 6.75 -0.71
N VAL A 10 -1.41 7.21 -0.94
CA VAL A 10 -1.69 8.39 -1.78
C VAL A 10 -1.01 9.63 -1.20
N LEU A 11 -1.20 9.87 0.10
CA LEU A 11 -0.65 11.03 0.79
C LEU A 11 0.89 11.01 0.79
N LEU A 12 1.49 9.85 1.07
CA LEU A 12 2.95 9.68 1.08
C LEU A 12 3.56 9.77 -0.31
N ARG A 13 2.85 9.32 -1.36
CA ARG A 13 3.28 9.51 -2.75
C ARG A 13 3.35 10.99 -3.12
N GLY A 14 2.37 11.79 -2.65
CA GLY A 14 2.25 13.20 -2.99
C GLY A 14 2.04 13.39 -4.50
N ASP A 15 2.73 14.35 -5.08
CA ASP A 15 2.61 14.71 -6.50
C ASP A 15 3.33 13.75 -7.46
N ARG A 16 4.14 12.83 -6.93
CA ARG A 16 4.86 11.84 -7.74
C ARG A 16 3.89 10.89 -8.42
N SER A 17 4.19 10.49 -9.65
CA SER A 17 3.37 9.49 -10.34
C SER A 17 3.54 8.10 -9.70
N GLN A 18 2.54 7.21 -9.88
CA GLN A 18 2.66 5.81 -9.45
C GLN A 18 3.85 5.12 -10.11
N LYS A 19 4.13 5.45 -11.39
CA LYS A 19 5.28 4.93 -12.12
C LYS A 19 6.59 5.36 -11.47
N GLN A 20 6.73 6.65 -11.17
CA GLN A 20 7.94 7.17 -10.54
C GLN A 20 8.23 6.47 -9.22
N VAL A 21 7.25 6.36 -8.33
CA VAL A 21 7.45 5.69 -7.03
C VAL A 21 7.71 4.19 -7.21
N ALA A 22 7.03 3.53 -8.14
CA ALA A 22 7.27 2.11 -8.42
C ALA A 22 8.68 1.86 -8.96
N ASP A 23 9.18 2.73 -9.83
CA ASP A 23 10.54 2.69 -10.38
C ASP A 23 11.58 2.92 -9.27
N GLU A 24 11.37 3.90 -8.39
CA GLU A 24 12.26 4.19 -7.24
C GLU A 24 12.31 3.05 -6.21
N ILE A 25 11.18 2.37 -5.99
CA ILE A 25 11.13 1.19 -5.12
C ILE A 25 11.70 -0.04 -5.86
N GLY A 26 11.68 -0.07 -7.19
CA GLY A 26 12.02 -1.25 -7.98
C GLY A 26 10.96 -2.33 -7.88
N ILE A 27 9.70 -1.99 -8.20
CA ILE A 27 8.58 -2.92 -8.35
C ILE A 27 7.77 -2.58 -9.61
N PRO A 28 6.98 -3.52 -10.16
CA PRO A 28 6.11 -3.20 -11.29
C PRO A 28 5.08 -2.13 -10.94
N VAL A 29 4.88 -1.15 -11.83
CA VAL A 29 3.88 -0.08 -11.68
C VAL A 29 2.49 -0.64 -11.39
N SER A 30 2.10 -1.72 -12.06
CA SER A 30 0.82 -2.41 -11.83
C SER A 30 0.69 -2.95 -10.41
N THR A 31 1.79 -3.41 -9.80
CA THR A 31 1.79 -3.87 -8.41
C THR A 31 1.55 -2.71 -7.47
N TYR A 32 2.25 -1.59 -7.65
CA TYR A 32 2.03 -0.38 -6.86
C TYR A 32 0.59 0.14 -7.01
N ALA A 33 0.10 0.25 -8.25
CA ALA A 33 -1.25 0.74 -8.55
C ALA A 33 -2.35 -0.13 -7.93
N MET A 34 -2.24 -1.45 -8.00
CA MET A 34 -3.21 -2.36 -7.36
C MET A 34 -3.22 -2.25 -5.84
N ILE A 35 -2.07 -1.98 -5.21
CA ILE A 35 -1.98 -1.79 -3.77
C ILE A 35 -2.57 -0.43 -3.38
N GLU A 36 -2.18 0.64 -4.07
CA GLU A 36 -2.69 1.98 -3.79
C GLU A 36 -4.21 2.05 -4.01
N ALA A 37 -4.75 1.37 -5.04
CA ALA A 37 -6.19 1.27 -5.28
C ALA A 37 -6.91 0.29 -4.32
N GLY A 38 -6.19 -0.40 -3.44
CA GLY A 38 -6.75 -1.36 -2.47
C GLY A 38 -7.15 -2.72 -3.07
N HIS A 39 -6.97 -2.92 -4.37
CA HIS A 39 -7.28 -4.20 -5.05
C HIS A 39 -6.40 -5.35 -4.57
N ARG A 40 -5.19 -5.05 -4.08
CA ARG A 40 -4.22 -6.03 -3.62
C ARG A 40 -3.62 -5.64 -2.28
N PHE A 41 -3.65 -6.55 -1.32
CA PHE A 41 -2.84 -6.40 -0.11
C PHE A 41 -1.43 -6.98 -0.35
N PRO A 42 -0.34 -6.22 -0.09
CA PRO A 42 1.02 -6.68 -0.34
C PRO A 42 1.43 -7.79 0.62
N ARG A 43 2.35 -8.66 0.19
CA ARG A 43 3.00 -9.65 1.06
C ARG A 43 3.98 -8.96 2.02
N LYS A 44 4.34 -9.63 3.12
CA LYS A 44 5.17 -9.09 4.21
C LYS A 44 6.46 -8.41 3.73
N GLU A 45 7.17 -9.02 2.78
CA GLU A 45 8.40 -8.43 2.22
C GLU A 45 8.15 -7.09 1.51
N LEU A 46 7.09 -7.03 0.70
CA LEU A 46 6.72 -5.81 0.01
C LEU A 46 6.15 -4.74 0.96
N GLN A 47 5.44 -5.15 2.03
CA GLN A 47 5.04 -4.24 3.10
C GLN A 47 6.26 -3.55 3.72
N LEU A 48 7.27 -4.32 4.11
CA LEU A 48 8.53 -3.79 4.66
C LEU A 48 9.24 -2.87 3.67
N LYS A 49 9.27 -3.25 2.38
CA LYS A 49 9.90 -2.43 1.34
C LYS A 49 9.20 -1.07 1.16
N LEU A 50 7.87 -1.06 1.12
CA LEU A 50 7.06 0.16 1.02
C LEU A 50 7.22 1.03 2.27
N ALA A 51 7.16 0.43 3.46
CA ALA A 51 7.31 1.12 4.74
C ALA A 51 8.69 1.81 4.85
N ARG A 52 9.77 1.08 4.52
CA ARG A 52 11.14 1.65 4.48
C ARG A 52 11.26 2.79 3.49
N TYR A 53 10.73 2.64 2.28
CA TYR A 53 10.78 3.69 1.26
C TYR A 53 10.08 4.98 1.72
N PHE A 54 8.94 4.86 2.41
CA PHE A 54 8.21 6.02 2.92
C PHE A 54 8.67 6.52 4.29
N GLY A 55 9.63 5.86 4.94
CA GLY A 55 10.12 6.26 6.27
C GLY A 55 9.10 6.08 7.39
N VAL A 56 8.19 5.11 7.27
CA VAL A 56 7.16 4.77 8.26
C VAL A 56 7.25 3.29 8.65
N THR A 57 6.56 2.89 9.70
CA THR A 57 6.37 1.47 10.04
C THR A 57 5.31 0.82 9.14
N VAL A 58 5.32 -0.52 9.08
CA VAL A 58 4.28 -1.29 8.39
C VAL A 58 2.90 -1.01 8.99
N ASP A 59 2.84 -0.86 10.31
CA ASP A 59 1.59 -0.59 11.04
C ASP A 59 1.03 0.80 10.72
N GLU A 60 1.86 1.83 10.69
CA GLU A 60 1.44 3.17 10.26
C GLU A 60 0.99 3.21 8.78
N LEU A 61 1.56 2.34 7.94
CA LEU A 61 1.25 2.32 6.50
C LEU A 61 -0.04 1.55 6.18
N PHE A 62 -0.36 0.48 6.91
CA PHE A 62 -1.46 -0.42 6.57
C PHE A 62 -2.49 -0.64 7.69
N PHE A 63 -2.19 -0.31 8.94
CA PHE A 63 -2.97 -0.75 10.11
C PHE A 63 -3.30 0.36 11.13
N GLY A 64 -3.05 1.65 10.82
CA GLY A 64 -3.31 2.79 11.72
C GLY A 64 -4.71 2.82 12.35
N GLU A 65 -4.91 3.63 13.41
CA GLU A 65 -5.90 3.62 14.52
C GLU A 65 -7.32 3.02 14.36
N LYS A 66 -7.79 2.71 13.16
CA LYS A 66 -8.96 1.86 12.89
C LYS A 66 -8.56 0.54 12.22
N GLY A 67 -7.57 -0.14 12.77
CA GLY A 67 -7.30 -1.53 12.41
C GLY A 67 -8.36 -2.43 13.04
N HIS A 68 -9.17 -3.10 12.20
CA HIS A 68 -9.72 -4.46 12.35
C HIS A 68 -10.99 -4.61 11.51
N GLU A 69 -10.84 -4.64 10.18
CA GLU A 69 -11.69 -5.52 9.39
C GLU A 69 -10.79 -6.64 8.88
N THR A 70 -10.81 -7.75 9.62
CA THR A 70 -10.27 -9.01 9.15
C THR A 70 -10.96 -9.34 7.83
N ARG A 71 -10.23 -9.26 6.71
CA ARG A 71 -10.60 -9.99 5.49
C ARG A 71 -10.33 -11.48 5.71
N THR A 72 -10.98 -12.07 6.71
CA THR A 72 -11.25 -13.50 6.71
C THR A 72 -12.30 -13.73 5.63
N LYS A 73 -11.90 -14.41 4.55
CA LYS A 73 -12.89 -15.03 3.66
C LYS A 73 -13.76 -15.94 4.54
N PRO A 74 -15.10 -15.86 4.50
CA PRO A 74 -15.90 -16.93 5.07
C PRO A 74 -15.54 -18.22 4.33
N ALA A 75 -15.43 -19.30 5.10
CA ALA A 75 -15.15 -20.65 4.61
C ALA A 75 -16.19 -21.11 3.58
#